data_AF-A0A4Q5Y1Y1-F1
#
_entry.id   AF-A0A4Q5Y1Y1-F1
#
_cell.length_a   1.000
_cell.length_b   1.000
_cell.length_c   1.000
_cell.angle_alpha   90.00
_cell.angle_beta   90.00
_cell.angle_gamma   90.00
#
_symmetry.space_group_name_H-M   'P 1'
#
loop_
_entity.id
_entity.type
_entity.pdbx_description
1 polymer ?
#
loop_
_entity_poly.entity_id
_entity_poly.type
_entity_poly.pdbx_seq_one_letter_code
_entity_poly.pdbx_strand_id
1 'polypeptide(L)'
;YKVGEAFSSRPAPGFFSAQNAPTALYNAMVAPAIGYAIKGVLWYQGESNTSNPVAYSKLMPALIDDWRTRWQNKSLPFLYVQLPGFMDVKYLPGESDWAATREAQLSALRLPFTAMVVGIDLGEWNDIHPDNKKDVGERLALTAMNRAYGDTAIVYSGPLFRSQEISEGKITLHFSHIGSGLVTRDGDAPGEFAIAGADKKFIWARTQIKDNKVIAWHESIKEPLYIRYAWADNPDNPNLYNLEGLPASPFRTDQP
;
A
#
# COMPACT_ATOMS: atom_id res chain seq x y z
N TYR A 1 4.12 2.87 64.59
CA TYR A 1 4.77 3.17 63.29
C TYR A 1 3.84 4.09 62.52
N LYS A 2 4.33 5.20 61.93
CA LYS A 2 3.51 6.06 61.07
C LYS A 2 3.39 5.37 59.71
N VAL A 3 2.17 5.07 59.29
CA VAL A 3 1.89 4.60 57.93
C VAL A 3 2.21 5.75 56.98
N GLY A 4 3.08 5.52 55.99
CA GLY A 4 3.40 6.50 54.95
C GLY A 4 2.16 6.82 54.11
N GLU A 5 2.13 8.02 53.54
CA GLU A 5 1.04 8.49 52.69
C GLU A 5 0.77 7.50 51.54
N ALA A 6 -0.50 7.14 51.34
CA ALA A 6 -0.88 6.23 50.26
C ALA A 6 -0.63 6.91 48.91
N PHE A 7 0.13 6.24 48.04
CA PHE A 7 0.33 6.71 46.66
C PHE A 7 -1.03 6.79 45.97
N SER A 8 -1.45 8.00 45.60
CA SER A 8 -2.56 8.21 44.67
C SER A 8 -1.98 8.34 43.27
N SER A 9 -2.41 7.48 42.34
CA SER A 9 -2.13 7.69 40.93
C SER A 9 -2.86 8.95 40.49
N ARG A 10 -2.18 10.10 40.54
CA ARG A 10 -2.61 11.25 39.75
C ARG A 10 -2.52 10.79 38.29
N PRO A 11 -3.59 10.92 37.47
CA PRO A 11 -3.42 10.77 36.04
C PRO A 11 -2.28 11.69 35.64
N ALA A 12 -1.24 11.15 35.01
CA ALA A 12 -0.23 12.02 34.41
C ALA A 12 -0.99 13.04 33.56
N PRO A 13 -0.71 14.35 33.65
CA PRO A 13 -1.33 15.31 32.76
C PRO A 13 -1.14 14.76 31.35
N GLY A 14 -2.26 14.55 30.64
CA GLY A 14 -2.23 13.92 29.32
C GLY A 14 -1.16 14.63 28.49
N PHE A 15 -0.18 13.87 27.98
CA PHE A 15 0.93 14.44 27.24
C PHE A 15 0.37 15.26 26.06
N PHE A 16 0.41 16.60 26.17
CA PHE A 16 0.09 17.46 25.05
C PHE A 16 1.27 17.43 24.08
N SER A 17 1.03 16.84 22.92
CA SER A 17 1.96 16.88 21.79
C SER A 17 1.37 17.80 20.74
N ALA A 18 1.94 18.99 20.57
CA ALA A 18 1.43 20.00 19.64
C ALA A 18 1.31 19.46 18.21
N GLN A 19 2.28 18.67 17.77
CA GLN A 19 2.28 18.01 16.45
C GLN A 19 1.17 16.97 16.29
N ASN A 20 0.65 16.40 17.39
CA ASN A 20 -0.43 15.42 17.37
C ASN A 20 -1.81 16.07 17.59
N ALA A 21 -1.87 17.37 17.87
CA ALA A 21 -3.13 18.08 17.99
C ALA A 21 -3.80 18.19 16.61
N PRO A 22 -5.12 17.98 16.51
CA PRO A 22 -5.84 18.11 15.24
C PRO A 22 -5.51 19.42 14.54
N THR A 23 -5.25 19.35 13.23
CA THR A 23 -4.92 20.48 12.33
C THR A 23 -3.60 21.21 12.60
N ALA A 24 -2.86 20.91 13.67
CA ALA A 24 -1.65 21.65 14.03
C ALA A 24 -0.59 21.61 12.93
N LEU A 25 -0.25 20.43 12.42
CA LEU A 25 0.72 20.27 11.33
C LEU A 25 0.25 20.94 10.03
N TYR A 26 -1.05 20.85 9.72
CA TYR A 26 -1.61 21.53 8.56
C TYR A 26 -1.44 23.06 8.68
N ASN A 27 -1.81 23.65 9.81
CA ASN A 27 -1.72 25.10 10.03
C ASN A 27 -0.26 25.60 10.07
N ALA A 28 0.66 24.79 10.62
CA ALA A 28 2.06 25.17 10.75
C ALA A 28 2.87 24.99 9.45
N MET A 29 2.56 23.96 8.65
CA MET A 29 3.41 23.55 7.53
C MET A 29 2.75 23.76 6.15
N VAL A 30 1.45 23.46 6.04
CA VAL A 30 0.76 23.43 4.74
C VAL A 30 0.07 24.76 4.46
N ALA A 31 -0.67 25.29 5.44
CA ALA A 31 -1.41 26.54 5.29
C ALA A 31 -0.55 27.74 4.84
N PRO A 32 0.69 27.93 5.34
CA PRO A 32 1.55 29.02 4.88
C PRO A 32 2.02 28.88 3.43
N ALA A 33 1.98 27.68 2.86
CA ALA A 33 2.34 27.41 1.46
C ALA A 33 1.14 27.59 0.50
N ILE A 34 -0.07 27.77 1.01
CA ILE A 34 -1.25 28.03 0.17
C ILE A 34 -1.09 29.41 -0.49
N GLY A 35 -1.27 29.45 -1.81
CA GLY A 35 -1.07 30.64 -2.63
C GLY A 35 0.24 30.62 -3.43
N TYR A 36 1.19 29.74 -3.09
CA TYR A 36 2.31 29.45 -3.97
C TYR A 36 1.89 28.53 -5.12
N ALA A 37 2.43 28.80 -6.30
CA ALA A 37 2.29 27.89 -7.43
C ALA A 37 3.08 26.61 -7.16
N ILE A 38 2.38 25.47 -7.16
CA ILE A 38 2.97 24.15 -6.99
C ILE A 38 2.64 23.27 -8.19
N LYS A 39 3.56 22.37 -8.54
CA LYS A 39 3.39 21.43 -9.65
C LYS A 39 2.63 20.16 -9.24
N GLY A 40 2.66 19.82 -7.96
CA GLY A 40 2.04 18.63 -7.39
C GLY A 40 2.43 18.46 -5.93
N VAL A 41 1.93 17.39 -5.31
CA VAL A 41 2.18 17.03 -3.92
C VAL A 41 2.81 15.64 -3.88
N LEU A 42 3.84 15.47 -3.04
CA LEU A 42 4.36 14.17 -2.64
C LEU A 42 3.86 13.88 -1.21
N TRP A 43 3.25 12.73 -0.99
CA TRP A 43 2.69 12.34 0.30
C TRP A 43 3.10 10.94 0.71
N TYR A 44 3.79 10.82 1.83
CA TYR A 44 4.16 9.53 2.41
C TYR A 44 3.80 9.53 3.88
N GLN A 45 2.68 8.88 4.18
CA GLN A 45 2.15 8.69 5.52
C GLN A 45 1.17 7.51 5.51
N GLY A 46 0.99 6.87 6.66
CA GLY A 46 -0.10 5.93 6.92
C GLY A 46 0.12 5.06 8.15
N GLU A 47 1.37 4.95 8.60
CA GLU A 47 1.86 4.08 9.67
C GLU A 47 1.05 4.24 10.97
N SER A 48 0.79 5.49 11.37
CA SER A 48 0.02 5.82 12.57
C SER A 48 -1.50 5.66 12.41
N ASN A 49 -1.99 5.30 11.22
CA ASN A 49 -3.41 5.08 10.93
C ASN A 49 -3.77 3.60 10.76
N THR A 50 -2.79 2.71 10.93
CA THR A 50 -2.96 1.28 10.67
C THR A 50 -4.00 0.62 11.56
N SER A 51 -4.23 1.13 12.78
CA SER A 51 -5.30 0.67 13.66
C SER A 51 -6.73 0.97 13.15
N ASN A 52 -6.90 1.80 12.11
CA ASN A 52 -8.20 2.07 11.50
C ASN A 52 -8.11 2.33 9.99
N PRO A 53 -7.87 1.27 9.18
CA PRO A 53 -7.73 1.39 7.72
C PRO A 53 -9.01 1.87 7.03
N VAL A 54 -10.18 1.52 7.59
CA VAL A 54 -11.49 1.94 7.09
C VAL A 54 -11.70 3.45 7.20
N ALA A 55 -11.21 4.07 8.27
CA ALA A 55 -11.20 5.54 8.36
C ALA A 55 -10.20 6.11 7.36
N TYR A 56 -9.01 5.51 7.22
CA TYR A 56 -7.97 5.99 6.31
C TYR A 56 -8.43 6.06 4.84
N SER A 57 -9.18 5.06 4.38
CA SER A 57 -9.74 5.03 3.01
C SER A 57 -10.73 6.18 2.71
N LYS A 58 -11.22 6.86 3.75
CA LYS A 58 -12.05 8.07 3.65
C LYS A 58 -11.22 9.34 3.82
N LEU A 59 -10.30 9.34 4.80
CA LEU A 59 -9.48 10.50 5.14
C LEU A 59 -8.53 10.89 4.01
N MET A 60 -7.87 9.92 3.37
CA MET A 60 -6.89 10.21 2.32
C MET A 60 -7.54 10.87 1.09
N PRO A 61 -8.65 10.36 0.51
CA PRO A 61 -9.37 11.08 -0.54
C PRO A 61 -9.85 12.47 -0.12
N ALA A 62 -10.35 12.62 1.12
CA ALA A 62 -10.80 13.92 1.63
C ALA A 62 -9.65 14.94 1.73
N LEU A 63 -8.45 14.51 2.14
CA LEU A 63 -7.25 15.35 2.18
C LEU A 63 -6.87 15.84 0.77
N ILE A 64 -6.86 14.93 -0.20
CA ILE A 64 -6.53 15.24 -1.60
C ILE A 64 -7.52 16.28 -2.15
N ASP A 65 -8.82 16.08 -1.93
CA ASP A 65 -9.86 16.98 -2.42
C ASP A 65 -9.85 18.35 -1.71
N ASP A 66 -9.59 18.39 -0.40
CA ASP A 66 -9.42 19.63 0.37
C ASP A 66 -8.24 20.44 -0.16
N TRP A 67 -7.07 19.82 -0.35
CA TRP A 67 -5.88 20.53 -0.83
C TRP A 67 -6.07 21.01 -2.27
N ARG A 68 -6.64 20.20 -3.16
CA ARG A 68 -7.02 20.64 -4.52
C ARG A 68 -7.93 21.86 -4.51
N THR A 69 -8.88 21.91 -3.57
CA THR A 69 -9.80 23.03 -3.41
C THR A 69 -9.08 24.28 -2.92
N ARG A 70 -8.19 24.15 -1.94
CA ARG A 70 -7.41 25.26 -1.38
C ARG A 70 -6.45 25.87 -2.40
N TRP A 71 -5.82 25.04 -3.24
CA TRP A 71 -4.99 25.50 -4.36
C TRP A 71 -5.79 25.88 -5.61
N GLN A 72 -7.12 25.79 -5.57
CA GLN A 72 -8.00 26.05 -6.72
C GLN A 72 -7.59 25.28 -7.98
N ASN A 73 -7.03 24.09 -7.80
CA ASN A 73 -6.54 23.24 -8.88
C ASN A 73 -7.08 21.81 -8.69
N LYS A 74 -8.22 21.52 -9.32
CA LYS A 74 -8.86 20.19 -9.28
C LYS A 74 -8.02 19.10 -9.95
N SER A 75 -7.04 19.49 -10.78
CA SER A 75 -6.13 18.59 -11.47
C SER A 75 -4.73 18.54 -10.85
N LEU A 76 -4.56 19.09 -9.65
CA LEU A 76 -3.27 19.07 -8.96
C LEU A 76 -2.80 17.61 -8.77
N PRO A 77 -1.65 17.24 -9.33
CA PRO A 77 -1.08 15.90 -9.16
C PRO A 77 -0.84 15.59 -7.69
N PHE A 78 -1.30 14.43 -7.24
CA PHE A 78 -1.08 13.94 -5.89
C PHE A 78 -0.42 12.56 -5.95
N LEU A 79 0.85 12.51 -5.62
CA LEU A 79 1.71 11.33 -5.76
C LEU A 79 2.04 10.84 -4.37
N TYR A 80 1.79 9.57 -4.09
CA TYR A 80 1.92 9.06 -2.73
C TYR A 80 2.55 7.69 -2.67
N VAL A 81 3.01 7.31 -1.48
CA VAL A 81 3.72 6.05 -1.24
C VAL A 81 2.82 5.09 -0.47
N GLN A 82 2.63 3.89 -1.01
CA GLN A 82 2.01 2.78 -0.31
C GLN A 82 2.97 2.27 0.77
N LEU A 83 2.45 1.94 1.96
CA LEU A 83 3.29 1.53 3.08
C LEU A 83 4.20 0.34 2.71
N PRO A 84 5.45 0.35 3.17
CA PRO A 84 6.41 -0.72 2.90
C PRO A 84 6.17 -1.93 3.82
N GLY A 85 6.92 -3.02 3.64
CA GLY A 85 7.00 -4.11 4.63
C GLY A 85 7.43 -3.59 6.01
N PHE A 86 6.79 -4.03 7.09
CA PHE A 86 7.21 -3.69 8.46
C PHE A 86 6.74 -4.74 9.46
N MET A 87 7.50 -4.93 10.56
CA MET A 87 7.33 -5.97 11.59
C MET A 87 7.84 -7.36 11.18
N ASP A 88 7.73 -8.31 12.11
CA ASP A 88 8.10 -9.71 11.89
C ASP A 88 7.26 -10.35 10.76
N VAL A 89 7.93 -11.19 9.97
CA VAL A 89 7.27 -12.02 8.97
C VAL A 89 6.33 -13.01 9.64
N LYS A 90 5.09 -13.10 9.13
CA LYS A 90 4.13 -14.14 9.48
C LYS A 90 4.10 -15.19 8.38
N TYR A 91 4.56 -16.40 8.69
CA TYR A 91 4.68 -17.49 7.70
C TYR A 91 3.34 -18.14 7.32
N LEU A 92 2.24 -17.80 7.97
CA LEU A 92 0.90 -18.30 7.63
C LEU A 92 0.03 -17.14 7.14
N PRO A 93 -0.80 -17.35 6.11
CA PRO A 93 -1.76 -16.35 5.66
C PRO A 93 -2.70 -15.94 6.80
N GLY A 94 -2.98 -14.65 6.91
CA GLY A 94 -3.82 -14.13 7.98
C GLY A 94 -4.37 -12.74 7.67
N GLU A 95 -5.00 -12.14 8.68
CA GLU A 95 -5.41 -10.75 8.62
C GLU A 95 -4.25 -9.81 8.96
N SER A 96 -4.25 -8.63 8.34
CA SER A 96 -3.23 -7.60 8.52
C SER A 96 -3.86 -6.23 8.33
N ASP A 97 -3.89 -5.45 9.41
CA ASP A 97 -4.32 -4.06 9.39
C ASP A 97 -3.36 -3.17 8.57
N TRP A 98 -2.08 -3.55 8.52
CA TRP A 98 -1.08 -2.91 7.68
C TRP A 98 -1.37 -3.14 6.19
N ALA A 99 -1.67 -4.38 5.79
CA ALA A 99 -2.10 -4.72 4.42
C ALA A 99 -3.45 -4.04 4.06
N ALA A 100 -4.40 -4.00 4.99
CA ALA A 100 -5.65 -3.25 4.81
C ALA A 100 -5.41 -1.74 4.65
N THR A 101 -4.38 -1.18 5.28
CA THR A 101 -3.98 0.22 5.08
C THR A 101 -3.35 0.43 3.71
N ARG A 102 -2.53 -0.52 3.22
CA ARG A 102 -2.04 -0.51 1.83
C ARG A 102 -3.18 -0.57 0.80
N GLU A 103 -4.22 -1.35 1.08
CA GLU A 103 -5.45 -1.38 0.27
C GLU A 103 -6.20 -0.04 0.32
N ALA A 104 -6.28 0.60 1.50
CA ALA A 104 -6.85 1.93 1.62
C ALA A 104 -6.09 2.97 0.79
N GLN A 105 -4.76 2.93 0.78
CA GLN A 105 -3.90 3.77 -0.08
C GLN A 105 -4.11 3.45 -1.56
N LEU A 106 -4.20 2.17 -1.95
CA LEU A 106 -4.52 1.76 -3.32
C LEU A 106 -5.86 2.35 -3.78
N SER A 107 -6.87 2.34 -2.91
CA SER A 107 -8.22 2.83 -3.24
C SER A 107 -8.25 4.32 -3.63
N ALA A 108 -7.26 5.12 -3.19
CA ALA A 108 -7.17 6.54 -3.56
C ALA A 108 -6.83 6.75 -5.04
N LEU A 109 -6.34 5.74 -5.76
CA LEU A 109 -6.13 5.78 -7.22
C LEU A 109 -7.42 5.99 -8.01
N ARG A 110 -8.60 5.82 -7.39
CA ARG A 110 -9.89 6.16 -8.00
C ARG A 110 -10.04 7.65 -8.27
N LEU A 111 -9.26 8.49 -7.59
CA LEU A 111 -9.25 9.94 -7.83
C LEU A 111 -8.36 10.25 -9.05
N PRO A 112 -8.80 11.13 -9.96
CA PRO A 112 -7.98 11.52 -11.12
C PRO A 112 -6.71 12.25 -10.67
N PHE A 113 -5.70 12.31 -11.53
CA PHE A 113 -4.41 12.97 -11.27
C PHE A 113 -3.71 12.47 -10.00
N THR A 114 -3.85 11.18 -9.70
CA THR A 114 -3.12 10.51 -8.63
C THR A 114 -2.16 9.46 -9.19
N ALA A 115 -1.11 9.17 -8.44
CA ALA A 115 -0.30 7.97 -8.64
C ALA A 115 0.25 7.47 -7.31
N MET A 116 0.48 6.17 -7.25
CA MET A 116 0.95 5.48 -6.07
C MET A 116 2.26 4.78 -6.38
N VAL A 117 3.27 5.03 -5.55
CA VAL A 117 4.48 4.22 -5.48
C VAL A 117 4.19 3.02 -4.59
N VAL A 118 4.40 1.82 -5.12
CA VAL A 118 4.37 0.60 -4.30
C VAL A 118 5.68 0.52 -3.53
N GLY A 119 5.61 0.49 -2.20
CA GLY A 119 6.77 0.44 -1.31
C GLY A 119 7.05 -0.94 -0.70
N ILE A 120 6.33 -1.98 -1.12
CA ILE A 120 6.25 -3.29 -0.43
C ILE A 120 7.61 -3.93 -0.08
N ASP A 121 8.62 -3.68 -0.90
CA ASP A 121 9.99 -4.21 -0.85
C ASP A 121 11.03 -3.26 -0.26
N LEU A 122 10.64 -2.04 0.10
CA LEU A 122 11.52 -0.97 0.59
C LEU A 122 11.49 -0.82 2.11
N GLY A 123 11.00 -1.83 2.82
CA GLY A 123 10.79 -1.84 4.26
C GLY A 123 11.75 -2.72 5.02
N GLU A 124 11.70 -2.64 6.35
CA GLU A 124 12.54 -3.40 7.26
C GLU A 124 11.67 -4.00 8.37
N TRP A 125 12.04 -5.17 8.87
CA TRP A 125 11.24 -5.85 9.90
C TRP A 125 11.31 -5.13 11.27
N ASN A 126 12.43 -4.46 11.56
CA ASN A 126 12.77 -3.92 12.87
C ASN A 126 12.76 -2.38 12.98
N ASP A 127 12.66 -1.65 11.86
CA ASP A 127 12.52 -0.19 11.87
C ASP A 127 11.35 0.24 11.01
N ILE A 128 10.49 1.08 11.59
CA ILE A 128 9.34 1.67 10.89
C ILE A 128 9.80 2.77 9.92
N HIS A 129 11.05 3.22 10.02
CA HIS A 129 11.65 4.23 9.16
C HIS A 129 12.69 3.58 8.22
N PRO A 130 12.29 3.00 7.08
CA PRO A 130 13.22 2.29 6.23
C PRO A 130 14.40 3.15 5.74
N ASP A 131 15.60 2.59 5.74
CA ASP A 131 16.83 3.29 5.34
C ASP A 131 16.84 3.63 3.85
N ASN A 132 16.22 2.78 3.02
CA ASN A 132 16.16 2.98 1.58
C ASN A 132 15.12 4.05 1.17
N LYS A 133 15.44 5.31 1.44
CA LYS A 133 14.66 6.47 0.96
C LYS A 133 14.96 6.82 -0.50
N LYS A 134 16.09 6.37 -1.03
CA LYS A 134 16.52 6.68 -2.40
C LYS A 134 15.54 6.09 -3.41
N ASP A 135 15.23 4.79 -3.30
CA ASP A 135 14.35 4.12 -4.26
C ASP A 135 12.90 4.62 -4.15
N VAL A 136 12.46 5.02 -2.95
CA VAL A 136 11.17 5.72 -2.79
C VAL A 136 11.16 7.00 -3.62
N GLY A 137 12.24 7.81 -3.54
CA GLY A 137 12.39 9.04 -4.31
C GLY A 137 12.46 8.81 -5.82
N GLU A 138 13.20 7.80 -6.28
CA GLU A 138 13.30 7.45 -7.69
C GLU A 138 11.96 6.99 -8.26
N ARG A 139 11.21 6.15 -7.53
CA ARG A 139 9.85 5.74 -7.93
C ARG A 139 8.89 6.92 -7.94
N LEU A 140 8.96 7.84 -6.97
CA LEU A 140 8.15 9.06 -6.99
C LEU A 140 8.51 9.96 -8.19
N ALA A 141 9.79 10.04 -8.57
CA ALA A 141 10.19 10.78 -9.76
C ALA A 141 9.57 10.22 -11.04
N LEU A 142 9.50 8.89 -11.20
CA LEU A 142 8.80 8.26 -12.33
C LEU A 142 7.31 8.65 -12.35
N THR A 143 6.64 8.60 -11.19
CA THR A 143 5.22 9.00 -11.09
C THR A 143 5.02 10.47 -11.43
N ALA A 144 5.97 11.34 -11.04
CA ALA A 144 5.92 12.77 -11.32
C ALA A 144 6.12 13.06 -12.81
N MET A 145 7.09 12.42 -13.45
CA MET A 145 7.32 12.55 -14.90
C MET A 145 6.06 12.21 -15.70
N ASN A 146 5.39 11.11 -15.33
CA ASN A 146 4.16 10.70 -15.99
C ASN A 146 2.96 11.61 -15.67
N ARG A 147 2.67 11.85 -14.39
CA ARG A 147 1.41 12.50 -13.97
C ARG A 147 1.48 14.02 -13.89
N ALA A 148 2.64 14.58 -13.55
CA ALA A 148 2.80 16.02 -13.42
C ALA A 148 3.43 16.65 -14.67
N TYR A 149 4.36 15.96 -15.33
CA TYR A 149 5.07 16.48 -16.51
C TYR A 149 4.54 15.93 -17.85
N GLY A 150 3.66 14.92 -17.83
CA GLY A 150 2.96 14.44 -19.01
C GLY A 150 3.79 13.50 -19.89
N ASP A 151 4.87 12.93 -19.38
CA ASP A 151 5.64 11.90 -20.08
C ASP A 151 4.93 10.55 -19.99
N THR A 152 4.02 10.32 -20.95
CA THR A 152 3.20 9.10 -20.99
C THR A 152 3.96 7.87 -21.49
N ALA A 153 5.19 8.03 -21.98
CA ALA A 153 6.02 6.91 -22.43
C ALA A 153 6.73 6.20 -21.27
N ILE A 154 6.93 6.89 -20.13
CA ILE A 154 7.56 6.32 -18.95
C ILE A 154 6.63 5.32 -18.25
N VAL A 155 7.17 4.12 -17.99
CA VAL A 155 6.57 3.15 -17.07
C VAL A 155 6.80 3.65 -15.64
N TYR A 156 5.72 4.02 -14.96
CA TYR A 156 5.79 4.70 -13.66
C TYR A 156 5.23 3.89 -12.49
N SER A 157 4.59 2.75 -12.76
CA SER A 157 3.95 1.90 -11.76
C SER A 157 4.23 0.44 -12.07
N GLY A 158 4.34 -0.36 -11.02
CA GLY A 158 4.34 -1.82 -11.12
C GLY A 158 2.92 -2.38 -11.25
N PRO A 159 2.80 -3.72 -11.36
CA PRO A 159 1.54 -4.38 -11.63
C PRO A 159 0.45 -4.10 -10.59
N LEU A 160 -0.76 -3.79 -11.05
CA LEU A 160 -1.94 -3.66 -10.19
C LEU A 160 -2.96 -4.71 -10.57
N PHE A 161 -3.51 -5.42 -9.59
CA PHE A 161 -4.56 -6.41 -9.84
C PHE A 161 -5.76 -5.76 -10.55
N ARG A 162 -6.27 -6.43 -11.58
CA ARG A 162 -7.39 -5.95 -12.40
C ARG A 162 -8.60 -6.89 -12.31
N SER A 163 -8.37 -8.18 -12.51
CA SER A 163 -9.45 -9.18 -12.55
C SER A 163 -8.91 -10.58 -12.37
N GLN A 164 -9.81 -11.52 -12.08
CA GLN A 164 -9.50 -12.94 -12.03
C GLN A 164 -10.50 -13.75 -12.85
N GLU A 165 -10.04 -14.89 -13.37
CA GLU A 165 -10.85 -15.91 -14.03
C GLU A 165 -10.63 -17.24 -13.30
N ILE A 166 -11.71 -17.97 -13.02
CA ILE A 166 -11.64 -19.27 -12.34
C ILE A 166 -12.00 -20.35 -13.36
N SER A 167 -11.12 -21.31 -13.54
CA SER A 167 -11.35 -22.46 -14.41
C SER A 167 -10.52 -23.66 -13.93
N GLU A 168 -11.11 -24.86 -13.99
CA GLU A 168 -10.41 -26.12 -13.74
C GLU A 168 -9.61 -26.16 -12.41
N GLY A 169 -10.18 -25.58 -11.34
CA GLY A 169 -9.53 -25.56 -10.02
C GLY A 169 -8.34 -24.60 -9.91
N LYS A 170 -8.22 -23.63 -10.82
CA LYS A 170 -7.18 -22.61 -10.82
C LYS A 170 -7.77 -21.20 -10.92
N ILE A 171 -7.08 -20.23 -10.34
CA ILE A 171 -7.36 -18.81 -10.50
C ILE A 171 -6.31 -18.20 -11.42
N THR A 172 -6.72 -17.62 -12.54
CA THR A 172 -5.87 -16.85 -13.44
C THR A 172 -6.05 -15.37 -13.14
N LEU A 173 -4.96 -14.67 -12.84
CA LEU A 173 -4.93 -13.28 -12.42
C LEU A 173 -4.42 -12.38 -13.53
N HIS A 174 -5.13 -11.27 -13.73
CA HIS A 174 -4.81 -10.25 -14.72
C HIS A 174 -4.42 -8.96 -14.03
N PHE A 175 -3.40 -8.31 -14.58
CA PHE A 175 -2.82 -7.10 -14.02
C PHE A 175 -2.84 -5.97 -15.06
N SER A 176 -3.06 -4.74 -14.60
CA SER A 176 -2.66 -3.54 -15.32
C SER A 176 -1.24 -3.14 -14.91
N HIS A 177 -0.66 -2.12 -15.58
CA HIS A 177 0.69 -1.62 -15.26
C HIS A 177 1.80 -2.68 -15.30
N ILE A 178 1.68 -3.64 -16.24
CA ILE A 178 2.68 -4.69 -16.44
C ILE A 178 3.91 -4.21 -17.23
N GLY A 179 3.95 -2.94 -17.64
CA GLY A 179 5.01 -2.41 -18.51
C GLY A 179 5.22 -3.29 -19.74
N SER A 180 6.45 -3.73 -19.97
CA SER A 180 6.80 -4.66 -21.06
C SER A 180 6.53 -6.14 -20.75
N GLY A 181 6.18 -6.50 -19.50
CA GLY A 181 5.82 -7.87 -19.12
C GLY A 181 5.87 -8.13 -17.61
N LEU A 182 5.23 -9.20 -17.18
CA LEU A 182 5.30 -9.68 -15.79
C LEU A 182 6.54 -10.56 -15.60
N VAL A 183 7.21 -10.39 -14.46
CA VAL A 183 8.40 -11.14 -14.08
C VAL A 183 8.45 -11.36 -12.57
N THR A 184 9.30 -12.27 -12.12
CA THR A 184 9.74 -12.35 -10.73
C THR A 184 11.16 -11.83 -10.59
N ARG A 185 11.43 -11.03 -9.56
CA ARG A 185 12.75 -10.38 -9.39
C ARG A 185 13.90 -11.35 -9.14
N ASP A 186 13.58 -12.55 -8.66
CA ASP A 186 14.52 -13.61 -8.26
C ASP A 186 14.55 -14.78 -9.26
N GLY A 187 13.65 -14.80 -10.25
CA GLY A 187 13.51 -15.89 -11.22
C GLY A 187 12.74 -17.11 -10.69
N ASP A 188 12.29 -17.10 -9.44
CA ASP A 188 11.48 -18.16 -8.85
C ASP A 188 10.00 -18.01 -9.22
N ALA A 189 9.17 -18.99 -8.83
CA ALA A 189 7.73 -18.87 -8.96
C ALA A 189 7.19 -17.66 -8.15
N PRO A 190 6.08 -17.02 -8.57
CA PRO A 190 5.50 -15.90 -7.82
C PRO A 190 5.15 -16.26 -6.36
N GLY A 191 5.85 -15.65 -5.40
CA GLY A 191 5.63 -15.86 -3.97
C GLY A 191 4.45 -15.07 -3.40
N GLU A 192 4.15 -15.30 -2.13
CA GLU A 192 3.17 -14.51 -1.35
C GLU A 192 1.73 -14.53 -1.87
N PHE A 193 1.34 -15.56 -2.63
CA PHE A 193 -0.05 -15.79 -3.03
C PHE A 193 -0.74 -16.78 -2.09
N ALA A 194 -1.79 -16.35 -1.40
CA ALA A 194 -2.65 -17.21 -0.60
C ALA A 194 -3.99 -17.43 -1.30
N ILE A 195 -4.48 -18.67 -1.33
CA ILE A 195 -5.69 -19.10 -2.03
C ILE A 195 -6.68 -19.73 -1.05
N ALA A 196 -7.98 -19.51 -1.28
CA ALA A 196 -9.05 -20.08 -0.47
C ALA A 196 -10.29 -20.43 -1.32
N GLY A 197 -11.09 -21.37 -0.82
CA GLY A 197 -12.45 -21.61 -1.31
C GLY A 197 -13.47 -20.73 -0.58
N ALA A 198 -14.75 -21.12 -0.62
CA ALA A 198 -15.85 -20.38 0.01
C ALA A 198 -15.71 -20.19 1.53
N ASP A 199 -14.94 -21.05 2.20
CA ASP A 199 -14.70 -21.00 3.65
C ASP A 199 -13.70 -19.90 4.07
N LYS A 200 -13.05 -19.22 3.10
CA LYS A 200 -12.02 -18.19 3.31
C LYS A 200 -10.84 -18.66 4.18
N LYS A 201 -10.58 -19.98 4.23
CA LYS A 201 -9.39 -20.53 4.90
C LYS A 201 -8.21 -20.46 3.95
N PHE A 202 -7.47 -19.37 4.03
CA PHE A 202 -6.32 -19.11 3.18
C PHE A 202 -5.14 -20.05 3.50
N ILE A 203 -4.59 -20.65 2.45
CA ILE A 203 -3.34 -21.41 2.46
C ILE A 203 -2.46 -20.90 1.31
N TRP A 204 -1.16 -21.14 1.37
CA TRP A 204 -0.25 -20.75 0.29
C TRP A 204 -0.59 -21.49 -1.02
N ALA A 205 -0.62 -20.74 -2.12
CA ALA A 205 -0.86 -21.26 -3.45
C ALA A 205 0.45 -21.70 -4.11
N ARG A 206 0.37 -22.69 -4.99
CA ARG A 206 1.33 -22.83 -6.09
C ARG A 206 1.01 -21.82 -7.17
N THR A 207 2.03 -21.28 -7.80
CA THR A 207 1.90 -20.20 -8.78
C THR A 207 2.84 -20.40 -9.95
N GLN A 208 2.50 -19.77 -11.08
CA GLN A 208 3.41 -19.60 -12.22
C GLN A 208 3.00 -18.37 -13.02
N ILE A 209 3.96 -17.76 -13.72
CA ILE A 209 3.68 -16.76 -14.75
C ILE A 209 3.52 -17.47 -16.09
N LYS A 210 2.42 -17.20 -16.79
CA LYS A 210 2.20 -17.65 -18.17
C LYS A 210 1.49 -16.56 -18.96
N ASP A 211 2.03 -16.18 -20.11
CA ASP A 211 1.44 -15.19 -21.02
C ASP A 211 1.05 -13.86 -20.31
N ASN A 212 1.95 -13.33 -19.47
CA ASN A 212 1.72 -12.14 -18.63
C ASN A 212 0.52 -12.24 -17.67
N LYS A 213 0.19 -13.45 -17.22
CA LYS A 213 -0.80 -13.73 -16.18
C LYS A 213 -0.16 -14.54 -15.06
N VAL A 214 -0.64 -14.39 -13.83
CA VAL A 214 -0.30 -15.29 -12.72
C VAL A 214 -1.38 -16.34 -12.63
N ILE A 215 -1.02 -17.62 -12.72
CA ILE A 215 -1.93 -18.75 -12.50
C ILE A 215 -1.65 -19.31 -11.11
N ALA A 216 -2.65 -19.33 -10.24
CA ALA A 216 -2.56 -19.82 -8.87
C ALA A 216 -3.49 -21.01 -8.63
N TRP A 217 -3.02 -22.01 -7.88
CA TRP A 217 -3.81 -23.19 -7.52
C TRP A 217 -3.28 -23.84 -6.24
N HIS A 218 -4.05 -24.76 -5.66
CA HIS A 218 -3.56 -25.65 -4.61
C HIS A 218 -4.25 -27.01 -4.72
N GLU A 219 -3.51 -28.11 -4.56
CA GLU A 219 -4.03 -29.46 -4.83
C GLU A 219 -5.23 -29.85 -3.94
N SER A 220 -5.28 -29.31 -2.72
CA SER A 220 -6.37 -29.55 -1.76
C SER A 220 -7.61 -28.68 -1.98
N ILE A 221 -7.55 -27.63 -2.81
CA ILE A 221 -8.69 -26.73 -3.07
C ILE A 221 -9.22 -26.99 -4.47
N LYS A 222 -10.33 -27.73 -4.56
CA LYS A 222 -10.96 -28.07 -5.85
C LYS A 222 -11.76 -26.92 -6.45
N GLU A 223 -12.33 -26.07 -5.60
CA GLU A 223 -13.18 -24.92 -5.98
C GLU A 223 -12.60 -23.65 -5.36
N PRO A 224 -11.48 -23.13 -5.88
CA PRO A 224 -10.91 -21.89 -5.36
C PRO A 224 -11.78 -20.71 -5.77
N LEU A 225 -11.95 -19.75 -4.86
CA LEU A 225 -12.76 -18.55 -5.08
C LEU A 225 -11.97 -17.26 -4.83
N TYR A 226 -11.07 -17.28 -3.85
CA TYR A 226 -10.40 -16.08 -3.37
C TYR A 226 -8.89 -16.22 -3.44
N ILE A 227 -8.24 -15.09 -3.69
CA ILE A 227 -6.80 -14.95 -3.65
C ILE A 227 -6.41 -13.69 -2.87
N ARG A 228 -5.26 -13.76 -2.22
CA ARG A 228 -4.56 -12.63 -1.60
C ARG A 228 -3.12 -12.64 -2.09
N TYR A 229 -2.56 -11.48 -2.38
CA TYR A 229 -1.16 -11.31 -2.70
C TYR A 229 -0.51 -10.37 -1.70
N ALA A 230 0.60 -10.80 -1.09
CA ALA A 230 1.41 -9.98 -0.16
C ALA A 230 0.56 -9.37 0.98
N TRP A 231 -0.44 -10.11 1.45
CA TRP A 231 -1.40 -9.66 2.47
C TRP A 231 -0.90 -9.97 3.88
N ALA A 232 0.15 -9.26 4.28
CA ALA A 232 0.78 -9.35 5.61
C ALA A 232 1.41 -8.01 5.98
N ASP A 233 1.77 -7.84 7.26
CA ASP A 233 2.49 -6.64 7.72
C ASP A 233 3.86 -6.56 7.02
N ASN A 234 4.60 -7.67 7.03
CA ASN A 234 5.83 -7.88 6.30
C ASN A 234 5.77 -9.22 5.53
N PRO A 235 5.41 -9.21 4.24
CA PRO A 235 5.47 -10.40 3.39
C PRO A 235 6.93 -10.84 3.22
N ASP A 236 7.21 -12.14 3.27
CA ASP A 236 8.58 -12.69 3.28
C ASP A 236 9.31 -12.41 1.96
N ASN A 237 8.68 -12.76 0.84
CA ASN A 237 9.25 -12.51 -0.48
C ASN A 237 8.19 -12.16 -1.54
N PRO A 238 7.64 -10.92 -1.52
CA PRO A 238 6.70 -10.43 -2.52
C PRO A 238 7.46 -10.13 -3.83
N ASN A 239 7.73 -11.18 -4.60
CA ASN A 239 8.68 -11.15 -5.72
C ASN A 239 8.05 -10.84 -7.10
N LEU A 240 6.77 -10.46 -7.20
CA LEU A 240 6.11 -10.14 -8.49
C LEU A 240 6.36 -8.68 -8.91
N TYR A 241 6.93 -8.50 -10.09
CA TYR A 241 7.33 -7.20 -10.66
C TYR A 241 6.90 -7.10 -12.13
N ASN A 242 7.01 -5.91 -12.70
CA ASN A 242 7.15 -5.77 -14.15
C ASN A 242 8.63 -5.82 -14.56
N LEU A 243 8.88 -5.98 -15.87
CA LEU A 243 10.24 -6.03 -16.43
C LEU A 243 11.04 -4.73 -16.24
N GLU A 244 10.39 -3.61 -15.95
CA GLU A 244 11.03 -2.34 -15.60
C GLU A 244 11.45 -2.25 -14.13
N GLY A 245 11.25 -3.32 -13.35
CA GLY A 245 11.73 -3.41 -11.97
C GLY A 245 10.83 -2.72 -10.93
N LEU A 246 9.54 -2.54 -11.23
CA LEU A 246 8.57 -1.99 -10.28
C LEU A 246 7.68 -3.09 -9.68
N PRO A 247 7.52 -3.14 -8.35
CA PRO A 247 6.81 -4.23 -7.66
C PRO A 247 5.29 -4.13 -7.85
N ALA A 248 4.64 -5.30 -7.80
CA ALA A 248 3.19 -5.38 -7.77
C ALA A 248 2.62 -4.92 -6.43
N SER A 249 1.49 -4.20 -6.46
CA SER A 249 0.77 -3.81 -5.23
C SER A 249 0.12 -5.03 -4.58
N PRO A 250 0.17 -5.16 -3.24
CA PRO A 250 -0.68 -6.09 -2.49
C PRO A 250 -2.16 -5.92 -2.81
N PHE A 251 -2.92 -7.02 -2.79
CA PHE A 251 -4.36 -7.02 -3.02
C PHE A 251 -5.04 -8.26 -2.43
N ARG A 252 -6.37 -8.23 -2.40
CA ARG A 252 -7.24 -9.37 -2.06
C ARG A 252 -8.49 -9.40 -2.95
N THR A 253 -9.14 -10.56 -3.04
CA THR A 253 -10.39 -10.72 -3.82
C THR A 253 -11.57 -11.21 -3.00
N ASP A 254 -11.44 -11.24 -1.68
CA ASP A 254 -12.47 -11.72 -0.74
C ASP A 254 -13.31 -10.61 -0.09
N GLN A 255 -13.29 -9.40 -0.65
CA GLN A 255 -14.24 -8.33 -0.32
C GLN A 255 -15.60 -8.55 -1.01
N PRO A 256 -16.71 -8.07 -0.41
CA PRO A 256 -18.04 -8.11 -1.03
C PRO A 256 -18.15 -7.32 -2.34
#